data_AF-A0A3R6S1W3-F1
#
_entry.id   AF-A0A3R6S1W3-F1
#
_cell.length_a   1.000
_cell.length_b   1.000
_cell.length_c   1.000
_cell.angle_alpha   90.00
_cell.angle_beta   90.00
_cell.angle_gamma   90.00
#
_symmetry.space_group_name_H-M   'P 1'
#
loop_
_entity.id
_entity.type
_entity.pdbx_description
1 polymer ?
#
loop_
_entity_poly.entity_id
_entity_poly.type
_entity_poly.pdbx_seq_one_letter_code
_entity_poly.pdbx_strand_id
1 'polypeptide(L)'
;MKDKIKNIAEKLEHQIRMHELDLNDRIKDIPQIILLLEQGFSELKEIVSFYKFKSEMDEIFFFKIIKPKFFSKLIYYRKVYNIEMMRPNGQDCVLKNYFINELNQLENFYNKNIDFYKYYRSGSTHLDKYFFLRGKQDIQMTMETFYFERDPNFSTICDFKVAKIVANEMLRIYLNEEIAKIDEQQTTQSSGFPKTKITWTRTKTDLVELIYAVCEADCFNFGKANLKQIVSYFENIFNVDLGNPYHTYIEIRERANRTQFLNELKEILIRKMNDNDNK
;
A
#
# COMPACT_ATOMS: atom_id res chain seq x y z
N MET A 1 40.83 11.14 -3.49
CA MET A 1 39.49 11.77 -3.64
C MET A 1 38.40 10.75 -3.92
N LYS A 2 38.57 9.84 -4.89
CA LYS A 2 37.66 8.69 -5.08
C LYS A 2 37.42 7.89 -3.78
N ASP A 3 38.47 7.62 -2.99
CA ASP A 3 38.33 6.94 -1.69
C ASP A 3 37.63 7.81 -0.63
N LYS A 4 37.80 9.14 -0.68
CA LYS A 4 37.08 10.05 0.23
C LYS A 4 35.58 10.06 -0.07
N ILE A 5 35.20 10.13 -1.35
CA ILE A 5 33.80 10.03 -1.79
C ILE A 5 33.20 8.70 -1.35
N LYS A 6 33.94 7.60 -1.56
CA LYS A 6 33.51 6.26 -1.14
C LYS A 6 33.34 6.17 0.38
N ASN A 7 34.29 6.67 1.17
CA ASN A 7 34.21 6.64 2.63
C ASN A 7 33.02 7.45 3.15
N ILE A 8 32.75 8.65 2.60
CA ILE A 8 31.59 9.46 2.97
C ILE A 8 30.30 8.72 2.62
N ALA A 9 30.23 8.15 1.42
CA ALA A 9 29.11 7.35 0.95
C ALA A 9 28.82 6.15 1.89
N GLU A 10 29.84 5.38 2.24
CA GLU A 10 29.72 4.22 3.13
C GLU A 10 29.34 4.61 4.56
N LYS A 11 29.93 5.68 5.09
CA LYS A 11 29.60 6.24 6.41
C LYS A 11 28.13 6.68 6.45
N LEU A 12 27.69 7.46 5.45
CA LEU A 12 26.30 7.90 5.35
C LEU A 12 25.35 6.71 5.24
N GLU A 13 25.67 5.72 4.41
CA GLU A 13 24.84 4.53 4.25
C GLU A 13 24.72 3.73 5.55
N HIS A 14 25.80 3.62 6.32
CA HIS A 14 25.77 2.99 7.63
C HIS A 14 24.92 3.78 8.63
N GLN A 15 25.14 5.09 8.76
CA GLN A 15 24.39 5.93 9.70
C GLN A 15 22.89 5.98 9.38
N ILE A 16 22.53 6.08 8.10
CA ILE A 16 21.12 6.03 7.66
C ILE A 16 20.49 4.69 8.03
N ARG A 17 21.19 3.57 7.82
CA ARG A 17 20.67 2.24 8.19
C ARG A 17 20.40 2.12 9.69
N MET A 18 21.27 2.70 10.54
CA MET A 18 21.03 2.69 11.98
C MET A 18 19.74 3.45 12.34
N HIS A 19 19.55 4.65 11.77
CA HIS A 19 18.29 5.38 11.99
C HIS A 19 17.07 4.69 11.38
N GLU A 20 17.21 3.97 10.26
CA GLU A 20 16.13 3.18 9.65
C GLU A 20 15.69 2.01 10.56
N LEU A 21 16.61 1.42 11.33
CA LEU A 21 16.30 0.35 12.29
C LEU A 21 15.59 0.84 13.54
N ASP A 22 15.91 2.06 13.99
CA ASP A 22 15.34 2.67 15.20
C ASP A 22 14.07 3.50 14.91
N LEU A 23 13.60 3.51 13.66
CA LEU A 23 12.48 4.32 13.20
C LEU A 23 11.15 3.84 13.80
N ASN A 24 10.59 4.62 14.72
CA ASN A 24 9.35 4.30 15.43
C ASN A 24 8.24 5.31 15.11
N ASP A 25 8.57 6.61 15.12
CA ASP A 25 7.65 7.72 14.84
C ASP A 25 8.19 8.52 13.66
N ARG A 26 7.58 8.31 12.49
CA ARG A 26 8.02 8.94 11.22
C ARG A 26 8.12 10.47 11.33
N ILE A 27 7.23 11.12 12.08
CA ILE A 27 7.23 12.59 12.19
C ILE A 27 8.42 13.06 13.04
N LYS A 28 8.78 12.31 14.09
CA LYS A 28 9.89 12.68 14.99
C LYS A 28 11.25 12.24 14.48
N ASP A 29 11.33 11.08 13.83
CA ASP A 29 12.60 10.42 13.53
C ASP A 29 13.15 10.83 12.15
N ILE A 30 12.29 11.02 11.14
CA ILE A 30 12.72 11.37 9.78
C ILE A 30 13.52 12.69 9.72
N PRO A 31 13.20 13.76 10.47
CA PRO A 31 14.01 14.99 10.47
C PRO A 31 15.50 14.76 10.76
N GLN A 32 15.84 13.81 11.61
CA GLN A 32 17.24 13.48 11.92
C GLN A 32 17.95 12.85 10.71
N ILE A 33 17.25 11.96 9.98
CA ILE A 33 17.75 11.35 8.76
C ILE A 33 17.95 12.40 7.66
N ILE A 34 17.01 13.35 7.53
CA ILE A 34 17.12 14.46 6.58
C ILE A 34 18.36 15.30 6.90
N LEU A 35 18.56 15.70 8.17
CA LEU A 35 19.71 16.49 8.58
C LEU A 35 21.04 15.78 8.27
N LEU A 36 21.12 14.48 8.57
CA LEU A 36 22.28 13.65 8.28
C LEU A 36 22.60 13.62 6.78
N LEU A 37 21.58 13.44 5.94
CA LEU A 37 21.73 13.45 4.48
C LEU A 37 22.21 14.82 3.98
N GLU A 38 21.67 15.92 4.49
CA GLU A 38 22.05 17.28 4.12
C GLU A 38 23.50 17.61 4.48
N GLN A 39 23.95 17.19 5.67
CA GLN A 39 25.35 17.29 6.08
C GLN A 39 26.26 16.48 5.14
N GLY A 40 25.88 15.23 4.86
CA GLY A 40 26.58 14.38 3.91
C GLY A 40 26.69 14.97 2.50
N PHE A 41 25.62 15.61 2.02
CA PHE A 41 25.65 16.31 0.74
C PHE A 41 26.54 17.54 0.74
N SER A 42 26.61 18.25 1.85
CA SER A 42 27.48 19.42 2.00
C SER A 42 28.94 18.99 1.94
N GLU A 43 29.32 17.93 2.66
CA GLU A 43 30.67 17.34 2.59
C GLU A 43 31.01 16.83 1.18
N LEU A 44 30.09 16.11 0.53
CA LEU A 44 30.29 15.64 -0.85
C LEU A 44 30.47 16.80 -1.82
N LYS A 45 29.68 17.87 -1.66
CA LYS A 45 29.73 19.05 -2.51
C LYS A 45 31.08 19.75 -2.40
N GLU A 46 31.58 19.98 -1.18
CA GLU A 46 32.89 20.61 -0.95
C GLU A 46 34.03 19.87 -1.67
N ILE A 47 33.98 18.54 -1.67
CA ILE A 47 35.00 17.71 -2.32
C ILE A 47 34.83 17.73 -3.85
N VAL A 48 33.61 17.52 -4.34
CA VAL A 48 33.37 17.27 -5.77
C VAL A 48 33.40 18.56 -6.60
N SER A 49 33.00 19.70 -6.03
CA SER A 49 32.96 20.97 -6.75
C SER A 49 34.32 21.38 -7.31
N PHE A 50 35.41 21.04 -6.62
CA PHE A 50 36.78 21.35 -7.06
C PHE A 50 37.52 20.12 -7.60
N TYR A 51 36.86 18.96 -7.64
CA TYR A 51 37.47 17.73 -8.12
C TYR A 51 37.34 17.57 -9.63
N LYS A 52 38.50 17.36 -10.28
CA LYS A 52 38.58 16.91 -11.67
C LYS A 52 38.63 15.39 -11.71
N PHE A 53 37.61 14.76 -12.29
CA PHE A 53 37.59 13.31 -12.48
C PHE A 53 38.69 12.88 -13.45
N LYS A 54 39.22 11.66 -13.24
CA LYS A 54 40.30 11.11 -14.07
C LYS A 54 39.84 10.74 -15.48
N SER A 55 38.56 10.41 -15.62
CA SER A 55 37.92 10.05 -16.89
C SER A 55 36.48 10.54 -16.92
N GLU A 56 35.94 10.75 -18.12
CA GLU A 56 34.50 11.04 -18.30
C GLU A 56 33.64 9.93 -17.71
N MET A 57 34.08 8.66 -17.80
CA MET A 57 33.35 7.53 -17.22
C MET A 57 33.27 7.60 -15.70
N ASP A 58 34.34 8.04 -15.01
CA ASP A 58 34.30 8.22 -13.55
C ASP A 58 33.31 9.34 -13.16
N GLU A 59 33.24 10.41 -13.94
CA GLU A 59 32.30 11.53 -13.72
C GLU A 59 30.85 11.10 -13.97
N ILE A 60 30.60 10.43 -15.10
CA ILE A 60 29.30 9.84 -15.43
C ILE A 60 28.86 8.88 -14.31
N PHE A 61 29.74 8.00 -13.86
CA PHE A 61 29.43 7.06 -12.79
C PHE A 61 29.05 7.78 -11.49
N PHE A 62 29.74 8.86 -11.15
CA PHE A 62 29.38 9.66 -9.99
C PHE A 62 27.99 10.29 -10.12
N PHE A 63 27.68 10.97 -11.23
CA PHE A 63 26.42 11.70 -11.41
C PHE A 63 25.22 10.82 -11.79
N LYS A 64 25.46 9.64 -12.38
CA LYS A 64 24.42 8.67 -12.76
C LYS A 64 24.11 7.67 -11.64
N ILE A 65 25.11 7.28 -10.84
CA ILE A 65 24.98 6.17 -9.87
C ILE A 65 25.21 6.64 -8.43
N ILE A 66 26.42 7.15 -8.12
CA ILE A 66 26.81 7.41 -6.72
C ILE A 66 25.94 8.51 -6.10
N LYS A 67 25.91 9.71 -6.69
CA LYS A 67 25.18 10.85 -6.15
C LYS A 67 23.66 10.57 -6.10
N PRO A 68 23.02 10.05 -7.16
CA PRO A 68 21.60 9.75 -7.11
C PRO A 68 21.19 8.71 -6.07
N LYS A 69 22.04 7.74 -5.73
CA LYS A 69 21.77 6.72 -4.68
C LYS A 69 21.44 7.36 -3.34
N PHE A 70 22.16 8.41 -2.95
CA PHE A 70 21.94 9.11 -1.69
C PHE A 70 20.86 10.19 -1.84
N PHE A 71 20.84 10.88 -2.99
CA PHE A 71 20.00 12.06 -3.14
C PHE A 71 18.53 11.64 -3.29
N SER A 72 18.30 10.43 -3.83
CA SER A 72 16.99 9.79 -3.84
C SER A 72 16.44 9.56 -2.43
N LYS A 73 17.28 9.14 -1.47
CA LYS A 73 16.87 8.98 -0.06
C LYS A 73 16.45 10.32 0.55
N LEU A 74 17.19 11.40 0.28
CA LEU A 74 16.82 12.74 0.78
C LEU A 74 15.46 13.19 0.22
N ILE A 75 15.25 13.00 -1.09
CA ILE A 75 13.95 13.30 -1.73
C ILE A 75 12.84 12.45 -1.09
N TYR A 76 13.08 11.15 -0.92
CA TYR A 76 12.14 10.21 -0.32
C TYR A 76 11.75 10.61 1.09
N TYR A 77 12.71 10.81 1.99
CA TYR A 77 12.45 11.16 3.39
C TYR A 77 11.75 12.50 3.54
N ARG A 78 12.16 13.53 2.78
CA ARG A 78 11.43 14.81 2.75
C ARG A 78 9.99 14.63 2.27
N LYS A 79 9.75 13.77 1.28
CA LYS A 79 8.40 13.48 0.78
C LYS A 79 7.57 12.71 1.79
N VAL A 80 8.09 11.65 2.39
CA VAL A 80 7.41 10.91 3.46
C VAL A 80 7.07 11.83 4.63
N TYR A 81 8.01 12.65 5.09
CA TYR A 81 7.76 13.61 6.16
C TYR A 81 6.60 14.55 5.84
N ASN A 82 6.59 15.14 4.63
CA ASN A 82 5.49 16.01 4.20
C ASN A 82 4.16 15.27 4.09
N ILE A 83 4.18 14.01 3.62
CA ILE A 83 3.00 13.16 3.53
C ILE A 83 2.42 12.88 4.92
N GLU A 84 3.28 12.55 5.88
CA GLU A 84 2.86 12.29 7.26
C GLU A 84 2.37 13.55 7.97
N MET A 85 3.02 14.69 7.76
CA MET A 85 2.59 15.99 8.31
C MET A 85 1.24 16.45 7.76
N MET A 86 0.91 16.07 6.52
CA MET A 86 -0.36 16.41 5.86
C MET A 86 -1.37 15.26 5.90
N ARG A 87 -1.07 14.19 6.62
CA ARG A 87 -1.93 13.01 6.72
C ARG A 87 -3.28 13.44 7.34
N PRO A 88 -4.41 13.22 6.65
CA PRO A 88 -5.72 13.64 7.16
C PRO A 88 -6.21 12.74 8.29
N ASN A 89 -6.85 13.32 9.30
CA ASN A 89 -7.51 12.60 10.40
C ASN A 89 -8.95 12.13 10.04
N GLY A 90 -9.20 11.86 8.76
CA GLY A 90 -10.52 11.50 8.23
C GLY A 90 -10.82 10.01 8.30
N GLN A 91 -11.99 9.61 7.80
CA GLN A 91 -12.33 8.20 7.58
C GLN A 91 -11.35 7.55 6.60
N ASP A 92 -11.24 6.22 6.64
CA ASP A 92 -10.37 5.41 5.78
C ASP A 92 -10.48 5.75 4.29
N CYS A 93 -11.70 6.05 3.80
CA CYS A 93 -11.90 6.42 2.40
C CYS A 93 -11.21 7.74 2.04
N VAL A 94 -11.21 8.72 2.94
CA VAL A 94 -10.53 10.01 2.78
C VAL A 94 -9.01 9.81 2.81
N LEU A 95 -8.53 9.00 3.76
CA LEU A 95 -7.11 8.69 3.89
C LEU A 95 -6.57 7.89 2.69
N LYS A 96 -7.32 6.91 2.19
CA LYS A 96 -6.99 6.14 0.99
C LYS A 96 -6.95 7.04 -0.25
N ASN A 97 -7.94 7.92 -0.41
CA ASN A 97 -7.95 8.86 -1.53
C ASN A 97 -6.76 9.83 -1.47
N TYR A 98 -6.33 10.24 -0.28
CA TYR A 98 -5.12 11.05 -0.09
C TYR A 98 -3.87 10.34 -0.61
N PHE A 99 -3.64 9.08 -0.23
CA PHE A 99 -2.49 8.30 -0.73
C PHE A 99 -2.57 7.99 -2.23
N ILE A 100 -3.76 7.74 -2.76
CA ILE A 100 -3.98 7.60 -4.21
C ILE A 100 -3.61 8.89 -4.95
N ASN A 101 -3.94 10.06 -4.38
CA ASN A 101 -3.55 11.34 -4.97
C ASN A 101 -2.02 11.53 -5.00
N GLU A 102 -1.31 11.12 -3.95
CA GLU A 102 0.15 11.11 -3.96
C GLU A 102 0.71 10.15 -5.02
N LEU A 103 0.12 8.95 -5.19
CA LEU A 103 0.47 8.02 -6.28
C LEU A 103 0.26 8.63 -7.67
N ASN A 104 -0.86 9.35 -7.88
CA ASN A 104 -1.15 10.04 -9.13
C ASN A 104 -0.10 11.12 -9.45
N GLN A 105 0.46 11.80 -8.44
CA GLN A 105 1.58 12.73 -8.66
C GLN A 105 2.84 12.01 -9.17
N LEU A 106 3.13 10.81 -8.66
CA LEU A 106 4.25 10.00 -9.13
C LEU A 106 4.04 9.55 -10.59
N GLU A 107 2.81 9.16 -10.94
CA GLU A 107 2.45 8.79 -12.31
C GLU A 107 2.54 9.98 -13.28
N ASN A 108 2.09 11.16 -12.87
CA ASN A 108 2.24 12.38 -13.64
C ASN A 108 3.71 12.71 -13.93
N PHE A 109 4.61 12.50 -12.96
CA PHE A 109 6.04 12.65 -13.19
C PHE A 109 6.58 11.62 -14.17
N TYR A 110 6.15 10.36 -14.07
CA TYR A 110 6.53 9.30 -15.02
C TYR A 110 6.09 9.65 -16.45
N ASN A 111 4.83 10.02 -16.64
CA ASN A 111 4.27 10.35 -17.96
C ASN A 111 5.00 11.54 -18.60
N LYS A 112 5.32 12.57 -17.81
CA LYS A 112 6.09 13.74 -18.27
C LYS A 112 7.55 13.42 -18.66
N ASN A 113 8.08 12.28 -18.24
CA ASN A 113 9.49 11.93 -18.41
C ASN A 113 9.69 10.55 -19.06
N ILE A 114 8.68 10.04 -19.77
CA ILE A 114 8.62 8.65 -20.22
C ILE A 114 9.84 8.21 -21.04
N ASP A 115 10.37 9.06 -21.92
CA ASP A 115 11.52 8.72 -22.76
C ASP A 115 12.82 8.63 -21.94
N PHE A 116 12.99 9.53 -20.98
CA PHE A 116 14.11 9.45 -20.04
C PHE A 116 13.98 8.22 -19.12
N TYR A 117 12.77 7.85 -18.71
CA TYR A 117 12.52 6.61 -17.99
C TYR A 117 12.93 5.38 -18.81
N LYS A 118 12.56 5.30 -20.10
CA LYS A 118 12.96 4.20 -21.00
C LYS A 118 14.48 4.14 -21.14
N TYR A 119 15.13 5.28 -21.36
CA TYR A 119 16.58 5.39 -21.41
C TYR A 119 17.24 4.83 -20.13
N TYR A 120 16.81 5.33 -18.97
CA TYR A 120 17.39 4.97 -17.69
C TYR A 120 17.16 3.48 -17.36
N ARG A 121 15.94 2.97 -17.52
CA ARG A 121 15.58 1.59 -17.18
C ARG A 121 16.18 0.55 -18.13
N SER A 122 16.42 0.90 -19.39
CA SER A 122 17.10 0.00 -20.33
C SER A 122 18.59 -0.15 -20.05
N GLY A 123 19.15 0.61 -19.10
CA GLY A 123 20.59 0.60 -18.82
C GLY A 123 21.43 1.21 -19.95
N SER A 124 20.80 1.94 -20.88
CA SER A 124 21.50 2.51 -22.02
C SER A 124 22.52 3.58 -21.60
N THR A 125 23.56 3.75 -22.42
CA THR A 125 24.70 4.63 -22.15
C THR A 125 24.97 5.64 -23.27
N HIS A 126 24.27 5.52 -24.41
CA HIS A 126 24.53 6.33 -25.61
C HIS A 126 24.34 7.85 -25.41
N LEU A 127 23.58 8.26 -24.39
CA LEU A 127 23.35 9.66 -24.04
C LEU A 127 24.08 10.11 -22.76
N ASP A 128 24.89 9.24 -22.14
CA ASP A 128 25.47 9.52 -20.82
C ASP A 128 26.35 10.77 -20.82
N LYS A 129 27.09 11.00 -21.90
CA LYS A 129 27.93 12.20 -22.07
C LYS A 129 27.15 13.52 -22.09
N TYR A 130 25.86 13.48 -22.47
CA TYR A 130 24.99 14.66 -22.49
C TYR A 130 24.23 14.82 -21.16
N PHE A 131 23.90 13.72 -20.50
CA PHE A 131 23.10 13.73 -19.28
C PHE A 131 23.92 13.87 -17.98
N PHE A 132 25.15 13.35 -17.95
CA PHE A 132 25.90 13.12 -16.72
C PHE A 132 27.33 13.68 -16.71
N LEU A 133 27.72 14.49 -17.71
CA LEU A 133 28.94 15.30 -17.64
C LEU A 133 28.60 16.75 -17.30
N ARG A 134 29.41 17.38 -16.43
CA ARG A 134 29.26 18.80 -16.12
C ARG A 134 29.56 19.68 -17.34
N GLY A 135 28.86 20.80 -17.45
CA GLY A 135 29.07 21.79 -18.52
C GLY A 135 28.71 21.33 -19.94
N LYS A 136 28.16 20.11 -20.12
CA LYS A 136 27.69 19.59 -21.41
C LYS A 136 26.21 19.87 -21.62
N GLN A 137 25.79 21.13 -21.42
CA GLN A 137 24.40 21.51 -21.63
C GLN A 137 24.07 21.69 -23.11
N ASP A 138 23.06 20.98 -23.59
CA ASP A 138 22.43 21.23 -24.89
C ASP A 138 21.08 21.92 -24.67
N ILE A 139 20.93 23.13 -25.23
CA ILE A 139 19.72 23.96 -25.13
C ILE A 139 18.50 23.25 -25.77
N GLN A 140 18.73 22.29 -26.67
CA GLN A 140 17.66 21.54 -27.33
C GLN A 140 17.02 20.47 -26.41
N MET A 141 17.62 20.15 -25.26
CA MET A 141 16.99 19.26 -24.29
C MET A 141 15.91 20.00 -23.50
N THR A 142 14.79 19.34 -23.18
CA THR A 142 13.75 19.91 -22.31
C THR A 142 14.30 20.09 -20.89
N MET A 143 14.80 21.29 -20.61
CA MET A 143 15.42 21.68 -19.35
C MET A 143 14.35 22.09 -18.33
N GLU A 144 14.62 21.81 -17.06
CA GLU A 144 13.84 22.43 -15.98
C GLU A 144 14.11 23.94 -15.98
N THR A 145 13.06 24.75 -15.76
CA THR A 145 13.16 26.22 -15.76
C THR A 145 14.18 26.73 -14.74
N PHE A 146 14.46 25.97 -13.68
CA PHE A 146 15.40 26.30 -12.61
C PHE A 146 16.84 25.79 -12.87
N TYR A 147 17.16 25.22 -14.03
CA TYR A 147 18.46 24.57 -14.22
C TYR A 147 19.66 25.51 -14.00
N PHE A 148 19.50 26.80 -14.34
CA PHE A 148 20.58 27.79 -14.30
C PHE A 148 20.96 28.22 -12.87
N GLU A 149 20.08 28.01 -11.87
CA GLU A 149 20.37 28.29 -10.47
C GLU A 149 21.06 27.13 -9.76
N ARG A 150 21.16 25.96 -10.41
CA ARG A 150 21.88 24.82 -9.84
C ARG A 150 23.37 25.06 -9.89
N ASP A 151 24.07 24.57 -8.87
CA ASP A 151 25.54 24.61 -8.84
C ASP A 151 26.11 23.78 -10.01
N PRO A 152 26.75 24.41 -11.01
CA PRO A 152 27.27 23.72 -12.19
C PRO A 152 28.48 22.81 -11.87
N ASN A 153 29.16 23.04 -10.74
CA ASN A 153 30.31 22.24 -10.32
C ASN A 153 29.89 20.96 -9.59
N PHE A 154 28.66 20.92 -9.09
CA PHE A 154 28.12 19.78 -8.35
C PHE A 154 26.85 19.19 -8.97
N SER A 155 26.41 19.62 -10.14
CA SER A 155 25.17 19.11 -10.75
C SER A 155 25.31 18.90 -12.25
N THR A 156 24.50 18.00 -12.79
CA THR A 156 24.32 17.84 -14.23
C THR A 156 22.86 18.10 -14.59
N ILE A 157 22.50 17.87 -15.85
CA ILE A 157 21.12 18.05 -16.31
C ILE A 157 20.21 16.99 -15.69
N CYS A 158 20.68 15.75 -15.61
CA CYS A 158 19.84 14.59 -15.30
C CYS A 158 20.15 13.89 -13.99
N ASP A 159 21.21 14.25 -13.26
CA ASP A 159 21.54 13.62 -11.96
C ASP A 159 20.37 13.70 -10.95
N PHE A 160 19.74 14.88 -10.83
CA PHE A 160 18.55 15.07 -10.00
C PHE A 160 17.35 14.29 -10.54
N LYS A 161 17.20 14.20 -11.87
CA LYS A 161 16.10 13.44 -12.49
C LYS A 161 16.22 11.96 -12.16
N VAL A 162 17.43 11.38 -12.20
CA VAL A 162 17.69 10.00 -11.76
C VAL A 162 17.37 9.83 -10.26
N ALA A 163 17.85 10.74 -9.42
CA ALA A 163 17.56 10.70 -7.98
C ALA A 163 16.05 10.69 -7.71
N LYS A 164 15.29 11.51 -8.44
CA LYS A 164 13.84 11.58 -8.34
C LYS A 164 13.13 10.32 -8.86
N ILE A 165 13.64 9.66 -9.90
CA ILE A 165 13.13 8.36 -10.35
C ILE A 165 13.23 7.34 -9.22
N VAL A 166 14.42 7.19 -8.63
CA VAL A 166 14.68 6.22 -7.56
C VAL A 166 13.87 6.55 -6.31
N ALA A 167 13.74 7.84 -5.96
CA ALA A 167 12.90 8.28 -4.85
C ALA A 167 11.41 7.94 -5.06
N ASN A 168 10.90 8.14 -6.28
CA ASN A 168 9.52 7.82 -6.61
C ASN A 168 9.23 6.31 -6.58
N GLU A 169 10.23 5.47 -6.86
CA GLU A 169 10.11 4.02 -6.72
C GLU A 169 9.98 3.63 -5.24
N MET A 170 10.79 4.21 -4.35
CA MET A 170 10.67 4.02 -2.90
C MET A 170 9.32 4.56 -2.35
N LEU A 171 8.90 5.75 -2.80
CA LEU A 171 7.60 6.33 -2.39
C LEU A 171 6.41 5.48 -2.82
N ARG A 172 6.47 4.85 -4.00
CA ARG A 172 5.39 3.98 -4.48
C ARG A 172 5.21 2.77 -3.58
N ILE A 173 6.32 2.15 -3.14
CA ILE A 173 6.28 1.03 -2.19
C ILE A 173 5.62 1.50 -0.88
N TYR A 174 6.12 2.59 -0.30
CA TYR A 174 5.58 3.19 0.91
C TYR A 174 4.07 3.45 0.84
N LEU A 175 3.62 4.16 -0.21
CA LEU A 175 2.21 4.52 -0.38
C LEU A 175 1.31 3.29 -0.52
N ASN A 176 1.75 2.28 -1.26
CA ASN A 176 1.00 1.03 -1.42
C ASN A 176 0.92 0.25 -0.10
N GLU A 177 2.00 0.21 0.69
CA GLU A 177 1.98 -0.42 2.03
C GLU A 177 1.01 0.29 2.98
N GLU A 178 0.96 1.62 2.96
CA GLU A 178 0.00 2.38 3.78
C GLU A 178 -1.45 2.13 3.34
N ILE A 179 -1.71 2.03 2.03
CA ILE A 179 -3.03 1.65 1.52
C ILE A 179 -3.40 0.21 1.95
N ALA A 180 -2.46 -0.73 1.87
CA ALA A 180 -2.69 -2.11 2.28
C ALA A 180 -3.04 -2.22 3.77
N LYS A 181 -2.36 -1.46 4.64
CA LYS A 181 -2.68 -1.40 6.08
C LYS A 181 -4.11 -0.95 6.35
N ILE A 182 -4.62 0.00 5.57
CA ILE A 182 -6.03 0.44 5.69
C ILE A 182 -6.97 -0.70 5.30
N ASP A 183 -6.68 -1.40 4.20
CA ASP A 183 -7.50 -2.53 3.74
C ASP A 183 -7.45 -3.73 4.73
N GLU A 184 -6.32 -3.95 5.40
CA GLU A 184 -6.15 -4.94 6.47
C GLU A 184 -6.91 -4.58 7.76
N GLN A 185 -6.97 -3.29 8.12
CA GLN A 185 -7.78 -2.81 9.24
C GLN A 185 -9.28 -3.01 8.98
N GLN A 186 -9.74 -2.85 7.73
CA GLN A 186 -11.12 -3.12 7.35
C GLN A 186 -11.47 -4.61 7.39
N THR A 187 -10.53 -5.51 7.06
CA THR A 187 -10.74 -6.96 7.14
C THR A 187 -10.68 -7.50 8.57
N THR A 188 -9.95 -6.84 9.47
CA THR A 188 -9.90 -7.21 10.91
C THR A 188 -11.01 -6.57 11.76
N GLN A 189 -11.58 -5.45 11.35
CA GLN A 189 -12.74 -4.81 12.02
C GLN A 189 -14.11 -5.18 11.43
N SER A 190 -14.16 -5.99 10.36
CA SER A 190 -15.42 -6.51 9.79
C SER A 190 -15.78 -7.89 10.35
N SER A 191 -16.10 -7.93 11.63
CA SER A 191 -17.20 -8.79 12.07
C SER A 191 -18.03 -8.01 13.06
N GLY A 192 -19.18 -7.49 12.63
CA GLY A 192 -20.26 -7.08 13.53
C GLY A 192 -20.84 -8.25 14.34
N PHE A 193 -20.08 -9.33 14.50
CA PHE A 193 -20.43 -10.50 15.27
C PHE A 193 -19.69 -10.42 16.62
N PRO A 194 -20.37 -10.75 17.72
CA PRO A 194 -19.71 -10.88 19.02
C PRO A 194 -18.53 -11.86 18.91
N LYS A 195 -17.45 -11.58 19.65
CA LYS A 195 -16.22 -12.41 19.68
C LYS A 195 -16.51 -13.89 19.99
N THR A 196 -17.61 -14.17 20.68
CA THR A 196 -18.13 -15.51 20.95
C THR A 196 -19.06 -15.95 19.83
N LYS A 197 -18.64 -16.96 19.05
CA LYS A 197 -19.49 -17.57 18.03
C LYS A 197 -20.63 -18.37 18.70
N ILE A 198 -21.87 -18.16 18.27
CA ILE A 198 -23.01 -18.98 18.68
C ILE A 198 -23.01 -20.22 17.78
N THR A 199 -23.02 -21.42 18.37
CA THR A 199 -23.00 -22.68 17.61
C THR A 199 -24.41 -23.28 17.53
N TRP A 200 -24.81 -23.73 16.34
CA TRP A 200 -26.06 -24.50 16.16
C TRP A 200 -26.00 -25.81 16.92
N THR A 201 -27.03 -26.09 17.73
CA THR A 201 -27.08 -27.28 18.59
C THR A 201 -28.09 -28.32 18.15
N ARG A 202 -29.05 -27.97 17.30
CA ARG A 202 -30.02 -28.92 16.73
C ARG A 202 -29.39 -29.70 15.57
N THR A 203 -30.15 -30.58 14.92
CA THR A 203 -29.58 -31.39 13.83
C THR A 203 -29.26 -30.53 12.61
N LYS A 204 -28.34 -30.99 11.75
CA LYS A 204 -28.07 -30.34 10.47
C LYS A 204 -29.33 -30.30 9.60
N THR A 205 -30.15 -31.34 9.67
CA THR A 205 -31.40 -31.43 8.92
C THR A 205 -32.41 -30.38 9.35
N ASP A 206 -32.51 -30.08 10.65
CA ASP A 206 -33.36 -29.00 11.17
C ASP A 206 -32.93 -27.63 10.61
N LEU A 207 -31.61 -27.39 10.53
CA LEU A 207 -31.07 -26.15 9.97
C LEU A 207 -31.32 -26.05 8.46
N VAL A 208 -31.18 -27.17 7.73
CA VAL A 208 -31.51 -27.23 6.30
C VAL A 208 -33.00 -26.96 6.06
N GLU A 209 -33.89 -27.54 6.86
CA GLU A 209 -35.34 -27.26 6.78
C GLU A 209 -35.63 -25.77 6.94
N LEU A 210 -35.02 -25.13 7.95
CA LEU A 210 -35.15 -23.69 8.19
C LEU A 210 -34.62 -22.87 7.01
N ILE A 211 -33.39 -23.15 6.54
CA ILE A 211 -32.74 -22.43 5.44
C ILE A 211 -33.60 -22.45 4.18
N TYR A 212 -34.14 -23.63 3.81
CA TYR A 212 -35.01 -23.72 2.65
C TYR A 212 -36.30 -22.92 2.83
N ALA A 213 -36.90 -22.93 4.01
CA ALA A 213 -38.12 -22.17 4.26
C ALA A 213 -37.92 -20.65 4.15
N VAL A 214 -36.84 -20.12 4.72
CA VAL A 214 -36.53 -18.67 4.62
C VAL A 214 -36.01 -18.26 3.25
N CYS A 215 -35.42 -19.19 2.49
CA CYS A 215 -35.02 -18.99 1.10
C CYS A 215 -36.25 -18.90 0.19
N GLU A 216 -37.20 -19.83 0.30
CA GLU A 216 -38.44 -19.83 -0.50
C GLU A 216 -39.40 -18.69 -0.11
N ALA A 217 -39.29 -18.19 1.11
CA ALA A 217 -40.03 -17.01 1.57
C ALA A 217 -39.37 -15.68 1.15
N ASP A 218 -38.32 -15.70 0.32
CA ASP A 218 -37.62 -14.52 -0.21
C ASP A 218 -37.15 -13.53 0.87
N CYS A 219 -36.84 -14.02 2.07
CA CYS A 219 -36.58 -13.20 3.25
C CYS A 219 -35.25 -12.41 3.18
N PHE A 220 -34.37 -12.70 2.23
CA PHE A 220 -33.03 -12.12 2.17
C PHE A 220 -32.79 -11.29 0.92
N ASN A 221 -32.07 -10.17 1.08
CA ASN A 221 -31.63 -9.28 0.00
C ASN A 221 -32.75 -8.92 -0.99
N PHE A 222 -33.94 -8.60 -0.48
CA PHE A 222 -35.11 -8.26 -1.31
C PHE A 222 -35.50 -9.38 -2.29
N GLY A 223 -35.41 -10.66 -1.86
CA GLY A 223 -35.70 -11.83 -2.69
C GLY A 223 -34.62 -12.16 -3.73
N LYS A 224 -33.40 -11.61 -3.60
CA LYS A 224 -32.32 -11.80 -4.60
C LYS A 224 -31.19 -12.72 -4.14
N ALA A 225 -31.23 -13.19 -2.90
CA ALA A 225 -30.21 -14.10 -2.39
C ALA A 225 -30.40 -15.51 -2.95
N ASN A 226 -29.33 -16.13 -3.44
CA ASN A 226 -29.41 -17.52 -3.88
C ASN A 226 -29.15 -18.49 -2.71
N LEU A 227 -29.66 -19.72 -2.82
CA LEU A 227 -29.55 -20.74 -1.79
C LEU A 227 -28.10 -20.98 -1.33
N LYS A 228 -27.14 -21.00 -2.27
CA LYS A 228 -25.72 -21.24 -1.96
C LYS A 228 -25.14 -20.12 -1.06
N GLN A 229 -25.49 -18.86 -1.33
CA GLN A 229 -25.12 -17.72 -0.51
C GLN A 229 -25.73 -17.82 0.89
N ILE A 230 -27.02 -18.18 0.98
CA ILE A 230 -27.72 -18.30 2.26
C ILE A 230 -27.11 -19.45 3.10
N VAL A 231 -26.88 -20.62 2.50
CA VAL A 231 -26.23 -21.76 3.17
C VAL A 231 -24.88 -21.36 3.74
N SER A 232 -23.99 -20.78 2.91
CA SER A 232 -22.65 -20.39 3.34
C SER A 232 -22.68 -19.35 4.48
N TYR A 233 -23.66 -18.45 4.45
CA TYR A 233 -23.86 -17.47 5.51
C TYR A 233 -24.30 -18.12 6.82
N PHE A 234 -25.24 -19.07 6.78
CA PHE A 234 -25.71 -19.81 7.95
C PHE A 234 -24.62 -20.70 8.56
N GLU A 235 -23.83 -21.39 7.73
CA GLU A 235 -22.68 -22.19 8.19
C GLU A 235 -21.66 -21.35 8.97
N ASN A 236 -21.35 -20.16 8.44
CA ASN A 236 -20.41 -19.24 9.08
C ASN A 236 -20.94 -18.67 10.40
N ILE A 237 -22.19 -18.20 10.42
CA ILE A 237 -22.78 -17.57 11.62
C ILE A 237 -23.01 -18.58 12.73
N PHE A 238 -23.55 -19.74 12.40
CA PHE A 238 -23.90 -20.76 13.37
C PHE A 238 -22.79 -21.77 13.63
N ASN A 239 -21.58 -21.52 13.11
CA ASN A 239 -20.38 -22.32 13.34
C ASN A 239 -20.64 -23.83 13.13
N VAL A 240 -21.24 -24.17 11.99
CA VAL A 240 -21.65 -25.53 11.63
C VAL A 240 -21.34 -25.80 10.16
N ASP A 241 -20.98 -27.04 9.85
CA ASP A 241 -20.79 -27.51 8.47
C ASP A 241 -22.02 -28.35 8.07
N LEU A 242 -22.76 -27.91 7.05
CA LEU A 242 -23.97 -28.57 6.59
C LEU A 242 -23.69 -29.69 5.57
N GLY A 243 -22.48 -29.77 5.02
CA GLY A 243 -22.11 -30.75 4.01
C GLY A 243 -22.91 -30.59 2.71
N ASN A 244 -23.87 -31.48 2.46
CA ASN A 244 -24.70 -31.47 1.26
C ASN A 244 -26.15 -31.10 1.58
N PRO A 245 -26.49 -29.79 1.67
CA PRO A 245 -27.84 -29.36 2.01
C PRO A 245 -28.89 -29.75 0.97
N TYR A 246 -28.49 -29.95 -0.29
CA TYR A 246 -29.42 -30.37 -1.35
C TYR A 246 -29.88 -31.81 -1.16
N HIS A 247 -28.94 -32.71 -0.81
CA HIS A 247 -29.30 -34.11 -0.51
C HIS A 247 -30.18 -34.19 0.74
N THR A 248 -29.81 -33.49 1.81
CA THR A 248 -30.59 -33.40 3.04
C THR A 248 -32.00 -32.87 2.79
N TYR A 249 -32.19 -31.93 1.86
CA TYR A 249 -33.51 -31.44 1.48
C TYR A 249 -34.35 -32.49 0.74
N ILE A 250 -33.74 -33.31 -0.13
CA ILE A 250 -34.44 -34.43 -0.77
C ILE A 250 -34.98 -35.40 0.30
N GLU A 251 -34.15 -35.75 1.29
CA GLU A 251 -34.57 -36.61 2.41
C GLU A 251 -35.74 -35.99 3.20
N ILE A 252 -35.73 -34.67 3.44
CA ILE A 252 -36.85 -33.97 4.10
C ILE A 252 -38.15 -34.12 3.31
N ARG A 253 -38.09 -34.03 1.97
CA ARG A 253 -39.28 -34.14 1.10
C ARG A 253 -39.96 -35.51 1.16
N GLU A 254 -39.21 -36.55 1.49
CA GLU A 254 -39.69 -37.94 1.58
C GLU A 254 -40.36 -38.26 2.93
N ARG A 255 -40.23 -37.38 3.93
CA ARG A 255 -40.86 -37.55 5.24
C ARG A 255 -42.39 -37.44 5.15
N ALA A 256 -43.07 -38.17 6.02
CA ALA A 256 -44.51 -38.01 6.24
C ALA A 256 -44.87 -36.60 6.76
N ASN A 257 -44.01 -36.04 7.62
CA ASN A 257 -44.08 -34.65 8.06
C ASN A 257 -42.88 -33.86 7.50
N ARG A 258 -43.12 -33.11 6.42
CA ARG A 258 -42.08 -32.39 5.65
C ARG A 258 -41.56 -31.12 6.32
N THR A 259 -42.29 -30.58 7.28
CA THR A 259 -41.96 -29.33 7.99
C THR A 259 -41.95 -29.55 9.50
N GLN A 260 -41.36 -30.67 9.92
CA GLN A 260 -41.39 -31.11 11.31
C GLN A 260 -40.76 -30.07 12.24
N PHE A 261 -39.58 -29.54 11.88
CA PHE A 261 -38.86 -28.59 12.71
C PHE A 261 -39.55 -27.22 12.75
N LEU A 262 -40.07 -26.72 11.64
CA LEU A 262 -40.83 -25.47 11.60
C LEU A 262 -42.12 -25.53 12.42
N ASN A 263 -42.82 -26.66 12.35
CA ASN A 263 -44.00 -26.89 13.18
C ASN A 263 -43.64 -26.88 14.67
N GLU A 264 -42.54 -27.53 15.07
CA GLU A 264 -42.02 -27.46 16.45
C GLU A 264 -41.70 -26.02 16.86
N LEU A 265 -40.97 -25.27 16.04
CA LEU A 265 -40.59 -23.87 16.32
C LEU A 265 -41.82 -22.98 16.52
N LYS A 266 -42.83 -23.13 15.66
CA LYS A 266 -44.09 -22.40 15.76
C LYS A 266 -44.79 -22.66 17.09
N GLU A 267 -44.97 -23.92 17.47
CA GLU A 267 -45.64 -24.29 18.71
C GLU A 267 -44.87 -23.79 19.95
N ILE A 268 -43.53 -23.88 19.94
CA ILE A 268 -42.67 -23.34 21.00
C ILE A 268 -42.86 -21.82 21.14
N LEU A 269 -42.87 -21.09 20.02
CA LEU A 269 -43.02 -19.63 20.02
C LEU A 269 -44.41 -19.21 20.51
N ILE A 270 -45.48 -19.86 20.03
CA ILE A 270 -46.86 -19.59 20.45
C ILE A 270 -47.02 -19.84 21.95
N ARG A 271 -46.51 -20.96 22.47
CA ARG A 271 -46.55 -21.24 23.91
C ARG A 271 -45.89 -20.13 24.71
N LYS A 272 -44.73 -19.66 24.27
CA LYS A 272 -43.99 -18.58 24.94
C LYS A 272 -44.76 -17.24 24.93
N MET A 273 -45.49 -16.94 23.85
CA MET A 273 -46.35 -15.75 23.77
C MET A 273 -47.54 -15.87 24.73
N ASN A 274 -48.25 -16.99 24.70
CA ASN A 274 -49.36 -17.25 25.62
C ASN A 274 -48.94 -17.21 27.10
N ASP A 275 -47.77 -17.74 27.44
CA ASP A 275 -47.24 -17.69 28.81
C ASP A 275 -46.91 -16.25 29.28
N ASN A 276 -46.60 -15.35 28.35
CA ASN A 276 -46.34 -13.96 28.65
C ASN A 276 -47.65 -13.14 28.76
N ASP A 277 -48.66 -13.46 27.94
CA ASP A 277 -49.96 -12.77 27.96
C ASP A 277 -50.82 -13.18 29.17
N ASN A 278 -50.58 -14.37 29.72
CA ASN A 278 -51.23 -14.87 30.94
C ASN A 278 -50.51 -14.45 32.24
N LYS A 279 -49.51 -13.55 32.17
CA LYS A 279 -48.80 -12.96 33.32
C LYS A 279 -49.17 -11.49 33.50
#